data_AF-A0A958G1E8-F1
#
_entry.id   AF-A0A958G1E8-F1
#
_cell.length_a   1.000
_cell.length_b   1.000
_cell.length_c   1.000
_cell.angle_alpha   90.00
_cell.angle_beta   90.00
_cell.angle_gamma   90.00
#
_symmetry.space_group_name_H-M   'P 1'
#
loop_
_entity.id
_entity.type
_entity.pdbx_description
1 polymer ?
#
loop_
_entity_poly.entity_id
_entity_poly.type
_entity_poly.pdbx_seq_one_letter_code
_entity_poly.pdbx_strand_id
1 'polypeptide(L)'
;DGYLILALYNHHWTSPLWKIVKLIYNCSPKWLQALIVGLFAAPLFLSLKLFIGKSSTETGRGMSFYHDLVDWIGGYPYEYVKRQDLEKLLHDNGFRVLRCIMPRVPTGNWQWICKRDLGRHSCS
;
A
#
# COMPACT_ATOMS: atom_id res chain seq x y z
N ASP A 1 -5.56 -21.60 18.28
CA ASP A 1 -5.46 -21.19 16.86
C ASP A 1 -5.12 -19.72 16.73
N GLY A 2 -4.31 -19.36 15.75
CA GLY A 2 -3.93 -17.98 15.45
C GLY A 2 -4.42 -17.51 14.09
N TYR A 3 -4.79 -16.25 13.98
CA TYR A 3 -5.13 -15.59 12.72
C TYR A 3 -4.01 -14.64 12.29
N LEU A 4 -3.76 -14.59 10.98
CA LEU A 4 -2.86 -13.64 10.34
C LEU A 4 -3.67 -12.86 9.30
N ILE A 5 -3.74 -11.54 9.46
CA ILE A 5 -4.43 -10.64 8.54
C ILE A 5 -3.37 -9.79 7.85
N LEU A 6 -3.31 -9.85 6.52
CA LEU A 6 -2.30 -9.15 5.71
C LEU A 6 -2.99 -8.22 4.72
N ALA A 7 -2.39 -7.06 4.47
CA ALA A 7 -2.77 -6.15 3.39
C ALA A 7 -1.51 -5.71 2.65
N LEU A 8 -1.27 -6.24 1.44
CA LEU A 8 -0.07 -5.97 0.65
C LEU A 8 -0.43 -5.38 -0.71
N TYR A 9 0.45 -4.52 -1.25
CA TYR A 9 0.23 -3.93 -2.56
C TYR A 9 0.16 -5.02 -3.64
N ASN A 10 -0.78 -4.87 -4.56
CA ASN A 10 -0.81 -5.70 -5.75
C ASN A 10 0.45 -5.46 -6.59
N HIS A 11 1.07 -6.53 -7.07
CA HIS A 11 2.15 -6.42 -8.05
C HIS A 11 1.62 -5.82 -9.35
N HIS A 12 2.08 -4.62 -9.69
CA HIS A 12 1.81 -3.92 -10.94
C HIS A 12 3.12 -3.66 -11.69
N TRP A 13 3.07 -3.43 -13.00
CA TRP A 13 4.29 -3.17 -13.80
C TRP A 13 5.01 -1.88 -13.37
N THR A 14 4.30 -0.93 -12.77
CA THR A 14 4.91 0.27 -12.16
C THR A 14 5.46 0.06 -10.75
N SER A 15 5.23 -1.10 -10.12
CA SER A 15 5.64 -1.34 -8.73
C SER A 15 7.16 -1.19 -8.48
N PRO A 16 8.06 -1.68 -9.37
CA PRO A 16 9.49 -1.45 -9.21
C PRO A 16 9.87 0.03 -9.29
N LEU A 17 9.25 0.77 -10.22
CA LEU A 17 9.46 2.21 -10.35
C LEU A 17 8.99 2.95 -9.10
N TRP A 18 7.82 2.59 -8.56
CA TRP A 18 7.33 3.19 -7.32
C TRP A 18 8.22 2.87 -6.13
N LYS A 19 8.80 1.67 -6.05
CA LYS A 19 9.77 1.36 -5.00
C LYS A 19 10.97 2.33 -5.05
N ILE A 20 11.46 2.65 -6.25
CA ILE A 20 12.56 3.59 -6.46
C ILE A 20 12.15 5.01 -6.08
N VAL A 21 10.99 5.50 -6.56
CA VAL A 21 10.54 6.87 -6.24
C VAL A 21 10.35 7.05 -4.73
N LYS A 22 9.72 6.08 -4.05
CA LYS A 22 9.56 6.10 -2.59
C LYS A 22 10.90 6.09 -1.88
N LEU A 23 11.84 5.26 -2.33
CA LEU A 23 13.18 5.21 -1.75
C LEU A 23 13.92 6.54 -1.92
N ILE A 24 13.93 7.10 -3.13
CA ILE A 24 14.54 8.41 -3.42
C ILE A 24 13.92 9.47 -2.52
N TYR A 25 12.60 9.56 -2.46
CA TYR A 25 11.91 10.53 -1.61
C TYR A 25 12.30 10.41 -0.13
N ASN A 26 12.31 9.20 0.42
CA ASN A 26 12.64 8.97 1.83
C ASN A 26 14.12 9.24 2.15
N CYS A 27 15.03 9.00 1.21
CA CYS A 27 16.46 9.31 1.37
C CYS A 27 16.83 10.75 1.02
N SER A 28 15.89 11.55 0.50
CA SER A 28 16.15 12.90 0.03
C SER A 28 16.06 13.94 1.16
N PRO A 29 16.84 15.04 1.09
CA PRO A 29 16.67 16.18 1.99
C PRO A 29 15.33 16.89 1.74
N LYS A 30 14.84 17.65 2.74
CA LYS A 30 13.51 18.28 2.75
C LYS A 30 13.20 19.13 1.50
N TRP A 31 14.17 19.86 0.97
CA TRP A 31 13.97 20.68 -0.23
C TRP A 31 13.68 19.81 -1.47
N LEU A 32 14.36 18.67 -1.61
CA LEU A 32 14.15 17.75 -2.72
C LEU A 32 12.83 16.98 -2.54
N GLN A 33 12.47 16.62 -1.30
CA GLN A 33 11.13 16.10 -1.00
C GLN A 33 10.03 17.08 -1.42
N ALA A 34 10.19 18.38 -1.13
CA ALA A 34 9.24 19.41 -1.53
C ALA A 34 9.12 19.53 -3.06
N LEU A 35 10.24 19.45 -3.80
CA LEU A 35 10.23 19.41 -5.26
C LEU A 35 9.49 18.18 -5.81
N ILE A 36 9.76 17.00 -5.26
CA ILE A 36 9.08 15.75 -5.65
C ILE A 36 7.57 15.87 -5.38
N VAL A 37 7.18 16.32 -4.18
CA VAL A 37 5.77 16.53 -3.84
C VAL A 37 5.12 17.52 -4.80
N GLY A 38 5.78 18.64 -5.11
CA GLY A 38 5.30 19.63 -6.07
C GLY A 38 5.07 19.07 -7.47
N LEU A 39 5.99 18.22 -7.95
CA LEU A 39 5.89 17.57 -9.26
C LEU A 39 4.66 16.67 -9.37
N PHE A 40 4.32 15.91 -8.31
CA PHE A 40 3.12 15.08 -8.28
C PHE A 40 1.85 15.87 -7.95
N ALA A 41 1.96 16.91 -7.11
CA ALA A 41 0.84 17.75 -6.70
C ALA A 41 0.25 18.51 -7.90
N ALA A 42 1.08 19.13 -8.74
CA ALA A 42 0.63 19.99 -9.82
C ALA A 42 -0.38 19.33 -10.79
N PRO A 43 -0.11 18.15 -11.40
CA PRO A 43 -1.06 17.49 -12.29
C PRO A 43 -2.30 16.94 -11.53
N LEU A 44 -2.14 16.54 -10.27
CA LEU A 44 -3.26 16.06 -9.47
C LEU A 44 -4.21 17.20 -9.07
N PHE A 45 -3.68 18.34 -8.62
CA PHE A 45 -4.49 19.53 -8.34
C PHE A 45 -5.18 20.05 -9.60
N LEU A 46 -4.48 20.06 -10.74
CA LEU A 46 -5.07 20.49 -12.01
C LEU A 46 -6.23 19.57 -12.42
N SER A 47 -6.04 18.25 -12.33
CA SER A 47 -7.10 17.29 -12.67
C SER A 47 -8.29 17.36 -11.71
N LEU A 48 -8.07 17.50 -10.40
CA LEU A 48 -9.13 17.73 -9.42
C LEU A 48 -9.95 18.99 -9.75
N LYS A 49 -9.26 20.09 -10.09
CA LYS A 49 -9.91 21.37 -10.41
C LYS A 49 -10.72 21.29 -11.71
N LEU A 50 -10.20 20.64 -12.74
CA LEU A 50 -10.84 20.54 -14.05
C LEU A 50 -12.02 19.56 -14.08
N PHE A 51 -11.89 18.40 -13.42
CA PHE A 51 -12.86 17.31 -13.57
C PHE A 51 -13.88 17.21 -12.43
N ILE A 52 -13.50 17.58 -11.22
CA ILE A 52 -14.35 17.38 -10.02
C ILE A 52 -14.92 18.70 -9.51
N GLY A 53 -14.34 19.85 -9.90
CA GLY A 53 -14.81 21.18 -9.51
C GLY A 53 -14.74 21.47 -8.01
N LYS A 54 -14.20 20.55 -7.21
CA LYS A 54 -14.03 20.67 -5.77
C LYS A 54 -12.55 20.79 -5.44
N SER A 55 -12.19 21.88 -4.76
CA SER A 55 -11.01 21.94 -3.92
C SER A 55 -11.30 21.26 -2.57
N SER A 56 -11.77 19.99 -2.60
CA SER A 56 -12.17 19.30 -1.37
C SER A 56 -10.93 18.92 -0.57
N THR A 57 -10.44 19.89 0.20
CA THR A 57 -9.32 19.78 1.13
C THR A 57 -9.65 18.84 2.30
N GLU A 58 -10.92 18.50 2.49
CA GLU A 58 -11.37 17.61 3.56
C GLU A 58 -12.15 16.44 2.97
N THR A 59 -11.46 15.32 2.77
CA THR A 59 -12.13 14.03 2.76
C THR A 59 -12.59 13.74 4.19
N GLY A 60 -13.73 13.06 4.39
CA GLY A 60 -14.31 12.81 5.72
C GLY A 60 -13.44 12.05 6.74
N ARG A 61 -12.15 11.85 6.42
CA ARG A 61 -11.09 11.30 7.28
C ARG A 61 -10.31 12.38 8.06
N GLY A 62 -10.52 13.68 7.78
CA GLY A 62 -9.88 14.78 8.50
C GLY A 62 -8.42 15.03 8.12
N MET A 63 -7.99 14.58 6.94
CA MET A 63 -6.63 14.78 6.43
C MET A 63 -6.65 15.75 5.23
N SER A 64 -5.67 16.64 5.16
CA SER A 64 -5.52 17.54 4.02
C SER A 64 -4.97 16.79 2.80
N PHE A 65 -5.33 17.24 1.60
CA PHE A 65 -4.81 16.66 0.36
C PHE A 65 -3.27 16.63 0.31
N TYR A 66 -2.61 17.65 0.88
CA TYR A 66 -1.15 17.68 0.94
C TYR A 66 -0.59 16.55 1.81
N HIS A 67 -1.20 16.31 2.98
CA HIS A 67 -0.80 15.21 3.85
C HIS A 67 -1.08 13.85 3.21
N ASP A 68 -2.24 13.67 2.55
CA ASP A 68 -2.54 12.46 1.78
C ASP A 68 -1.47 12.20 0.70
N LEU A 69 -1.03 13.25 0.01
CA LEU A 69 -0.02 13.15 -1.04
C LEU A 69 1.36 12.81 -0.48
N VAL A 70 1.76 13.48 0.61
CA VAL A 70 3.02 13.21 1.31
C VAL A 70 3.04 11.77 1.83
N ASP A 71 1.96 11.28 2.43
CA ASP A 71 1.85 9.89 2.90
C ASP A 71 1.91 8.90 1.73
N TRP A 72 1.26 9.20 0.61
CA TRP A 72 1.30 8.33 -0.57
C TRP A 72 2.70 8.21 -1.17
N ILE A 73 3.42 9.33 -1.32
CA ILE A 73 4.80 9.36 -1.85
C ILE A 73 5.78 8.81 -0.81
N GLY A 74 5.56 9.10 0.48
CA GLY A 74 6.46 8.81 1.58
C GLY A 74 6.34 7.39 2.13
N GLY A 75 5.21 6.71 1.97
CA GLY A 75 4.99 5.38 2.56
C GLY A 75 5.95 4.31 2.05
N TYR A 76 7.09 4.14 2.75
CA TYR A 76 8.13 3.14 2.56
C TYR A 76 8.32 2.38 3.88
N PRO A 77 8.58 1.05 3.87
CA PRO A 77 8.84 0.18 2.72
C PRO A 77 7.62 -0.05 1.81
N TYR A 78 7.87 -0.15 0.51
CA TYR A 78 6.85 -0.47 -0.49
C TYR A 78 6.87 -1.96 -0.78
N GLU A 79 6.00 -2.70 -0.10
CA GLU A 79 5.90 -4.15 -0.18
C GLU A 79 4.74 -4.56 -1.09
N TYR A 80 5.07 -5.13 -2.24
CA TYR A 80 4.12 -5.63 -3.22
C TYR A 80 4.38 -7.11 -3.52
N VAL A 81 3.33 -7.84 -3.83
CA VAL A 81 3.43 -9.29 -4.06
C VAL A 81 2.45 -9.74 -5.13
N LYS A 82 2.83 -10.76 -5.91
CA LYS A 82 1.86 -11.46 -6.76
C LYS A 82 1.03 -12.36 -5.86
N ARG A 83 -0.28 -12.40 -6.08
CA ARG A 83 -1.21 -13.18 -5.27
C ARG A 83 -0.77 -14.64 -5.09
N GLN A 84 -0.41 -15.30 -6.19
CA GLN A 84 -0.02 -16.72 -6.19
C GLN A 84 1.25 -16.98 -5.37
N ASP A 85 2.24 -16.08 -5.46
CA ASP A 85 3.50 -16.20 -4.71
C ASP A 85 3.26 -16.11 -3.21
N LEU A 86 2.40 -15.18 -2.77
CA LEU A 86 2.05 -15.04 -1.35
C LEU A 86 1.23 -16.24 -0.85
N GLU A 87 0.22 -16.68 -1.60
CA GLU A 87 -0.61 -17.82 -1.22
C GLU A 87 0.22 -19.10 -1.09
N LYS A 88 1.19 -19.31 -2.00
CA LYS A 88 2.17 -20.39 -1.90
C LYS A 88 3.04 -20.25 -0.64
N LEU A 89 3.61 -19.06 -0.40
CA LEU A 89 4.44 -18.81 0.79
C LEU A 89 3.67 -19.08 2.09
N LEU A 90 2.42 -18.62 2.19
CA LEU A 90 1.56 -18.83 3.35
C LEU A 90 1.30 -20.33 3.57
N HIS A 91 0.97 -21.06 2.50
CA HIS A 91 0.77 -22.49 2.56
C HIS A 91 2.03 -23.23 3.01
N ASP A 92 3.19 -22.90 2.44
CA ASP A 92 4.48 -23.50 2.79
C ASP A 92 4.88 -23.21 4.26
N ASN A 93 4.32 -22.14 4.86
CA ASN A 93 4.50 -21.78 6.28
C ASN A 93 3.38 -22.31 7.21
N GLY A 94 2.53 -23.23 6.72
CA GLY A 94 1.48 -23.87 7.50
C GLY A 94 0.24 -23.00 7.75
N PHE A 95 0.07 -21.92 6.98
CA PHE A 95 -1.14 -21.11 7.03
C PHE A 95 -2.16 -21.58 5.99
N ARG A 96 -3.42 -21.68 6.42
CA ARG A 96 -4.57 -21.85 5.53
C ARG A 96 -5.19 -20.48 5.25
N VAL A 97 -5.27 -20.10 3.98
CA VAL A 97 -5.99 -18.90 3.54
C VAL A 97 -7.49 -19.15 3.65
N LEU A 98 -8.19 -18.38 4.48
CA LEU A 98 -9.64 -18.45 4.66
C LEU A 98 -10.37 -17.51 3.71
N ARG A 99 -9.80 -16.31 3.48
CA ARG A 99 -10.38 -15.30 2.62
C ARG A 99 -9.30 -14.48 1.93
N CYS A 100 -9.58 -14.09 0.69
CA CYS A 100 -8.79 -13.16 -0.11
C CYS A 100 -9.73 -12.08 -0.65
N ILE A 101 -9.38 -10.80 -0.46
CA ILE A 101 -10.18 -9.64 -0.84
C ILE A 101 -9.39 -8.83 -1.86
N MET A 102 -10.02 -8.58 -3.02
CA MET A 102 -9.40 -7.82 -4.12
C MET A 102 -9.42 -6.32 -3.84
N PRO A 103 -8.40 -5.57 -4.29
CA PRO A 103 -8.43 -4.11 -4.22
C PRO A 103 -9.53 -3.54 -5.12
N ARG A 104 -10.10 -2.39 -4.72
CA ARG A 104 -11.10 -1.66 -5.53
C ARG A 104 -10.49 -0.98 -6.77
N VAL A 105 -9.18 -0.75 -6.75
CA VAL A 105 -8.42 -0.12 -7.83
C VAL A 105 -7.19 -0.94 -8.15
N PRO A 106 -6.65 -0.90 -9.39
CA PRO A 106 -5.57 -1.78 -9.82
C PRO A 106 -4.28 -1.70 -8.98
N THR A 107 -4.01 -0.54 -8.37
CA THR A 107 -2.82 -0.25 -7.56
C THR A 107 -3.07 -0.38 -6.06
N GLY A 108 -4.24 -0.86 -5.65
CA GLY A 108 -4.60 -1.02 -4.25
C GLY A 108 -4.00 -2.26 -3.60
N ASN A 109 -4.40 -2.49 -2.34
CA ASN A 109 -3.90 -3.60 -1.54
C ASN A 109 -4.85 -4.80 -1.64
N TRP A 110 -4.28 -5.97 -1.93
CA TRP A 110 -4.93 -7.23 -1.66
C TRP A 110 -4.93 -7.50 -0.16
N GLN A 111 -6.00 -8.13 0.34
CA GLN A 111 -6.10 -8.47 1.75
C GLN A 111 -6.33 -9.97 1.92
N TRP A 112 -5.63 -10.58 2.87
CA TRP A 112 -5.77 -12.00 3.19
C TRP A 112 -6.12 -12.18 4.65
N ILE A 113 -7.02 -13.13 4.91
CA ILE A 113 -7.32 -13.64 6.25
C ILE A 113 -6.88 -15.09 6.28
N CYS A 114 -5.88 -15.38 7.09
CA CYS A 114 -5.25 -16.69 7.20
C CYS A 114 -5.41 -17.23 8.60
N LYS A 115 -5.44 -18.55 8.74
CA LYS A 115 -5.47 -19.27 10.02
C LYS A 115 -4.33 -20.26 10.08
N ARG A 116 -3.69 -20.38 11.24
CA ARG A 116 -2.75 -21.46 11.55
C ARG A 116 -3.17 -22.12 12.85
N ASP A 117 -3.31 -23.43 12.79
CA ASP A 117 -3.61 -24.23 13.98
C ASP A 117 -2.29 -24.38 14.75
N LEU A 118 -2.19 -23.66 15.87
CA LEU A 118 -1.06 -23.77 16.80
C LEU A 118 -1.31 -25.05 17.59
N GLY A 119 -0.96 -26.20 17.02
CA GLY A 119 -0.95 -27.45 17.75
C GLY A 119 -0.20 -27.24 19.06
N ARG A 120 -0.80 -27.63 20.19
CA ARG A 120 -0.10 -27.63 21.48
C ARG A 120 1.23 -28.33 21.24
N HIS A 121 2.34 -27.67 21.57
CA HIS A 121 3.58 -28.39 21.77
C HIS A 121 3.26 -29.49 22.77
N SER A 122 3.25 -30.74 22.31
CA SER A 122 3.26 -31.90 23.18
C SER A 122 4.55 -31.77 23.98
N CYS A 123 4.47 -31.23 25.20
CA CYS A 123 5.47 -31.51 26.21
C CYS A 123 5.38 -33.01 26.48
N SER A 124 6.17 -33.77 25.75
CA SER A 124 6.58 -35.13 26.08
C SER A 124 7.68 -35.07 27.13
#